data_AF-F3Z687-F1
#
_entry.id   AF-F3Z687-F1
#
_cell.length_a   1.000
_cell.length_b   1.000
_cell.length_c   1.000
_cell.angle_alpha   90.00
_cell.angle_beta   90.00
_cell.angle_gamma   90.00
#
_symmetry.space_group_name_H-M   'P 1'
#
loop_
_entity.id
_entity.type
_entity.pdbx_description
1 polymer ?
#
loop_
_entity_poly.entity_id
_entity_poly.type
_entity_poly.pdbx_seq_one_letter_code
_entity_poly.pdbx_strand_id
1 'polypeptide(L)' 'MLAHRRWFLETVTELLAEAGCLPADRAGRHLVMLRDGAMAAGCLGDPEAVTETFLGAVEGILQGGL' A
#
# COMPACT_ATOMS: atom_id res chain seq x y z
N MET A 1 -13.62 8.66 -9.96
CA MET A 1 -13.12 7.93 -8.77
C MET A 1 -12.69 6.50 -9.07
N LEU A 2 -13.54 5.63 -9.64
CA LEU A 2 -13.14 4.24 -9.95
C LEU A 2 -11.94 4.14 -10.90
N ALA A 3 -11.92 4.96 -11.97
CA ALA A 3 -10.78 5.00 -12.90
C ALA A 3 -9.46 5.38 -12.20
N HIS A 4 -9.51 6.35 -11.28
CA HIS A 4 -8.34 6.75 -10.48
C HIS A 4 -7.87 5.64 -9.54
N ARG A 5 -8.79 4.95 -8.87
CA ARG A 5 -8.43 3.83 -7.97
C ARG A 5 -7.84 2.64 -8.72
N ARG A 6 -8.36 2.34 -9.92
CA ARG A 6 -7.81 1.31 -10.80
C ARG A 6 -6.41 1.68 -11.28
N TRP A 7 -6.22 2.90 -11.78
CA TRP A 7 -4.91 3.41 -12.15
C TRP A 7 -3.91 3.27 -11.00
N PHE A 8 -4.28 3.68 -9.78
CA PHE A 8 -3.40 3.58 -8.63
C PHE A 8 -3.01 2.14 -8.31
N LEU A 9 -3.97 1.20 -8.34
CA LEU A 9 -3.70 -0.23 -8.15
C LEU A 9 -2.75 -0.77 -9.23
N GLU A 10 -2.98 -0.44 -10.50
CA GLU A 10 -2.13 -0.86 -11.63
C GLU A 10 -0.71 -0.33 -11.45
N THR A 11 -0.56 0.97 -11.18
CA THR A 11 0.75 1.62 -10.97
C THR A 11 1.54 0.99 -9.83
N VAL A 12 0.94 0.79 -8.64
CA VAL A 12 1.69 0.19 -7.53
C VAL A 12 2.00 -1.29 -7.77
N THR A 13 1.15 -2.00 -8.51
CA THR A 13 1.41 -3.40 -8.88
C THR A 13 2.60 -3.50 -9.82
N GLU A 14 2.69 -2.61 -10.82
CA GLU A 14 3.84 -2.53 -11.74
C GLU A 14 5.13 -2.21 -10.99
N LEU A 15 5.13 -1.21 -10.12
CA LEU A 15 6.30 -0.83 -9.30
C LEU A 15 6.76 -1.99 -8.38
N LEU A 16 5.84 -2.71 -7.77
CA LEU A 16 6.15 -3.86 -6.92
C LEU A 16 6.70 -5.04 -7.73
N ALA A 17 6.24 -5.23 -8.97
CA ALA A 17 6.82 -6.22 -9.87
C ALA A 17 8.27 -5.86 -10.24
N GLU A 18 8.54 -4.59 -10.56
CA GLU A 18 9.89 -4.09 -10.84
C GLU A 18 10.82 -4.19 -9.62
N ALA A 19 10.28 -3.99 -8.41
CA ALA A 19 11.00 -4.17 -7.15
C ALA A 19 11.23 -5.65 -6.75
N GLY A 20 10.71 -6.62 -7.52
CA GLY A 20 10.85 -8.04 -7.24
C GLY A 20 9.91 -8.59 -6.17
N CYS A 21 8.91 -7.82 -5.74
CA CYS A 21 7.91 -8.21 -4.76
C CYS A 21 6.86 -9.14 -5.39
N LEU A 22 7.22 -10.42 -5.57
CA LEU A 22 6.36 -11.42 -6.20
C LEU A 22 5.61 -12.27 -5.16
N PRO A 23 4.31 -12.60 -5.39
CA PRO A 23 3.49 -12.23 -6.55
C PRO A 23 2.96 -10.79 -6.45
N ALA A 24 3.26 -9.98 -7.47
CA ALA A 24 3.04 -8.53 -7.46
C ALA A 24 1.56 -8.14 -7.40
N ASP A 25 0.65 -8.94 -7.95
CA ASP A 25 -0.80 -8.70 -7.88
C ASP A 25 -1.31 -8.77 -6.44
N ARG A 26 -0.80 -9.72 -5.63
CA ARG A 26 -1.10 -9.83 -4.21
C ARG A 26 -0.49 -8.66 -3.44
N ALA A 27 0.77 -8.33 -3.70
CA ALA A 27 1.46 -7.23 -3.04
C ALA A 27 0.79 -5.87 -3.32
N GLY A 28 0.40 -5.62 -4.57
CA GLY A 28 -0.31 -4.40 -4.98
C GLY A 28 -1.66 -4.25 -4.31
N ARG A 29 -2.46 -5.32 -4.24
CA ARG A 29 -3.74 -5.31 -3.48
C ARG A 29 -3.52 -5.04 -2.00
N HIS A 30 -2.49 -5.64 -1.40
CA HIS A 30 -2.17 -5.41 0.02
C HIS A 30 -1.80 -3.95 0.28
N LEU A 31 -0.93 -3.37 -0.55
CA LEU A 31 -0.55 -1.96 -0.44
C LEU A 31 -1.75 -1.03 -0.58
N VAL A 32 -2.65 -1.28 -1.54
CA VAL A 32 -3.86 -0.45 -1.72
C VAL A 32 -4.77 -0.52 -0.50
N MET A 33 -4.96 -1.71 0.09
CA MET A 33 -5.75 -1.84 1.33
C MET A 33 -5.13 -1.05 2.49
N LEU A 34 -3.81 -1.14 2.67
CA LEU A 34 -3.08 -0.37 3.70
C LEU A 34 -3.22 1.14 3.47
N ARG A 35 -3.04 1.60 2.23
CA ARG A 35 -3.18 3.00 1.84
C ARG A 35 -4.58 3.51 2.14
N ASP A 36 -5.61 2.74 1.81
CA ASP A 36 -6.99 3.15 2.07
C ASP A 36 -7.29 3.27 3.57
N GLY A 37 -6.77 2.33 4.37
CA GLY A 37 -6.82 2.40 5.83
C GLY A 37 -6.12 3.64 6.38
N ALA A 38 -4.90 3.92 5.92
CA ALA A 38 -4.12 5.09 6.34
C ALA A 38 -4.82 6.41 5.99
N MET A 39 -5.36 6.52 4.77
CA MET A 39 -6.09 7.71 4.34
C MET A 39 -7.36 7.97 5.15
N ALA A 40 -8.04 6.92 5.62
CA ALA A 40 -9.20 7.05 6.49
C ALA A 40 -8.81 7.38 7.94
N ALA A 41 -7.81 6.66 8.48
CA ALA A 41 -7.38 6.78 9.86
C ALA A 41 -6.66 8.11 10.17
N GLY A 42 -6.00 8.72 9.17
CA GLY A 42 -5.27 9.98 9.34
C GLY A 42 -6.15 11.16 9.76
N CYS A 43 -7.47 11.08 9.59
CA CYS A 43 -8.43 12.08 10.09
C CYS A 43 -9.10 11.68 11.42
N LEU A 44 -8.85 10.47 11.92
CA LEU A 44 -9.50 9.90 13.10
C LEU A 44 -8.59 9.86 14.33
N GLY A 45 -7.28 9.80 14.12
CA GLY A 45 -6.29 9.64 15.19
C GLY A 45 -5.07 10.52 14.99
N ASP A 46 -3.97 10.13 15.63
CA ASP A 46 -2.68 10.78 15.49
C ASP A 46 -2.08 10.50 14.09
N PRO A 47 -1.89 11.52 13.24
CA PRO A 47 -1.33 11.34 11.90
C PRO A 47 0.10 10.77 11.91
N GLU A 48 0.90 11.04 12.95
CA GLU A 48 2.26 10.50 13.06
C GLU A 48 2.21 8.99 13.28
N ALA A 49 1.41 8.51 14.23
CA ALA A 49 1.22 7.08 14.48
C ALA A 49 0.64 6.32 13.26
N VAL A 50 -0.29 6.94 12.51
CA VAL A 50 -0.82 6.36 11.26
C VAL A 50 0.28 6.25 10.20
N THR A 51 1.11 7.28 10.08
CA THR A 51 2.22 7.31 9.12
C THR A 51 3.26 6.24 9.46
N GLU A 52 3.66 6.13 10.72
CA GLU A 52 4.59 5.09 11.19
C GLU A 52 4.06 3.69 10.88
N THR A 53 2.79 3.44 11.21
CA THR A 53 2.14 2.15 10.95
C THR A 53 2.12 1.82 9.47
N PHE A 54 1.76 2.79 8.62
CA PHE A 54 1.70 2.60 7.17
C PHE A 54 3.09 2.31 6.58
N LEU A 55 4.11 3.06 6.98
CA LEU A 55 5.49 2.88 6.51
C LEU A 55 6.04 1.50 6.93
N GLY A 56 5.83 1.08 8.18
CA GLY A 56 6.27 -0.24 8.64
C GLY A 56 5.62 -1.39 7.87
N ALA A 57 4.33 -1.26 7.53
CA ALA A 57 3.64 -2.27 6.73
C ALA A 57 4.11 -2.31 5.26
N VAL A 58 4.40 -1.16 4.66
CA VAL A 58 4.98 -1.07 3.31
C VAL A 58 6.38 -1.71 3.28
N GLU A 59 7.21 -1.44 4.28
CA GLU A 59 8.52 -2.08 4.40
C GLU A 59 8.41 -3.61 4.48
N GLY A 60 7.43 -4.12 5.24
CA GLY A 60 7.13 -5.57 5.29
C GLY A 60 6.83 -6.16 3.91
N ILE A 61 6.00 -5.47 3.10
CA ILE A 61 5.71 -5.88 1.72
C ILE A 61 6.98 -5.91 0.88
N LEU A 62 7.83 -4.89 0.97
CA LEU A 62 9.08 -4.79 0.20
C LEU A 62 10.07 -5.89 0.57
N GLN A 63 10.09 -6.30 1.83
CA GLN A 63 10.94 -7.38 2.34
C GLN A 63 10.37 -8.79 2.07
N GLY A 64 9.19 -8.91 1.44
CA GLY A 64 8.52 -10.19 1.17
C GLY A 64 7.76 -10.78 2.36
N GLY A 65 7.59 -10.02 3.44
CA GLY A 65 6.74 -10.36 4.58
C GLY A 65 5.29 -9.98 4.30
N LEU A 66 4.49 -10.94 3.85
CA LEU A 66 3.07 -10.78 3.52
C LEU A 66 2.18 -11.63 4.43
#